data_AF-A0A7S4KVZ9-F1
#
_entry.id   AF-A0A7S4KVZ9-F1
#
_cell.length_a   1.000
_cell.length_b   1.000
_cell.length_c   1.000
_cell.angle_alpha   90.00
_cell.angle_beta   90.00
_cell.angle_gamma   90.00
#
_symmetry.space_group_name_H-M   'P 1'
#
loop_
_entity.id
_entity.type
_entity.pdbx_description
1 polymer ?
#
loop_
_entity_poly.entity_id
_entity_poly.type
_entity_poly.pdbx_seq_one_letter_code
_entity_poly.pdbx_strand_id
1 'polypeptide(L)'
;ARARSLLEGSDGGAMARLLLEEGKKNLRDAALAGQDLRLLKASFALLDAADLSSARLDDADLSEASARGCRMLKAQASGARLRGGDWQGSDFEGAQLQEADLSGCNFKDCNFTSAHIAGASLRSSKVDGSRFEEIDPRAQRCDLSFVCLSGLSLKGIDFSGSCMEGVDLSECLVEQCDLSRVKLVKANLRGCRFLDVKLTRANLSHARAAGSSFISCDLSHAELDDADLSSATLRSSLFSVSAQRATLVQVDACESILESCNLSESDMQGCTLDRAQMRRAKLNGTRMEKSSCIAADFDGSEGEGLRAMNSNFSSAHVTNCSWRSAKLMGCDFSHAHLYSSDFSHSDLQEALILQALWVYEQQEGEEGPSHGSARETPRPAELSGANLQGVDLRMTNLRGVSMHRARMAYANLEGARMEE
;
A
#
# COMPACT_ATOMS: atom_id res chain seq x y z
N ALA A 1 -8.59 -48.00 13.69
CA ALA A 1 -8.66 -49.43 13.29
C ALA A 1 -10.06 -49.87 12.81
N ARG A 2 -11.11 -49.86 13.67
CA ARG A 2 -12.46 -50.35 13.28
C ARG A 2 -13.15 -49.48 12.21
N ALA A 3 -13.02 -48.15 12.27
CA ALA A 3 -13.56 -47.24 11.25
C ALA A 3 -12.85 -47.41 9.90
N ARG A 4 -11.51 -47.53 9.91
CA ARG A 4 -10.69 -47.77 8.71
C ARG A 4 -11.16 -48.98 7.91
N SER A 5 -11.26 -50.16 8.53
CA SER A 5 -11.69 -51.38 7.82
C SER A 5 -13.16 -51.34 7.36
N LEU A 6 -14.02 -50.55 8.03
CA LEU A 6 -15.45 -50.44 7.69
C LEU A 6 -15.71 -49.48 6.52
N LEU A 7 -14.77 -48.58 6.24
CA LEU A 7 -14.91 -47.52 5.24
C LEU A 7 -14.02 -47.75 4.02
N GLU A 8 -13.27 -48.87 3.99
CA GLU A 8 -12.49 -49.31 2.82
C GLU A 8 -13.42 -49.83 1.71
N GLY A 9 -13.29 -49.31 0.49
CA GLY A 9 -14.00 -49.79 -0.71
C GLY A 9 -14.92 -48.73 -1.37
N SER A 10 -15.71 -49.16 -2.38
CA SER A 10 -16.58 -48.26 -3.16
C SER A 10 -17.72 -47.63 -2.35
N ASP A 11 -18.10 -48.27 -1.24
CA ASP A 11 -19.28 -47.89 -0.45
C ASP A 11 -18.91 -47.12 0.83
N GLY A 12 -17.62 -46.79 1.01
CA GLY A 12 -17.11 -46.10 2.19
C GLY A 12 -17.84 -44.78 2.45
N GLY A 13 -18.15 -44.01 1.40
CA GLY A 13 -18.91 -42.77 1.55
C GLY A 13 -20.34 -42.96 2.05
N ALA A 14 -21.04 -44.00 1.57
CA ALA A 14 -22.40 -44.31 2.03
C ALA A 14 -22.41 -44.78 3.49
N MET A 15 -21.43 -45.61 3.86
CA MET A 15 -21.27 -46.07 5.23
C MET A 15 -20.91 -44.92 6.18
N ALA A 16 -20.04 -43.99 5.77
CA ALA A 16 -19.71 -42.81 6.56
C ALA A 16 -20.96 -41.95 6.84
N ARG A 17 -21.84 -41.77 5.85
CA ARG A 17 -23.13 -41.07 6.04
C ARG A 17 -24.00 -41.78 7.07
N LEU A 18 -24.19 -43.09 6.94
CA LEU A 18 -24.99 -43.88 7.88
C LEU A 18 -24.46 -43.78 9.32
N LEU A 19 -23.13 -43.89 9.49
CA LEU A 19 -22.51 -43.74 10.81
C LEU A 19 -22.81 -42.37 11.43
N LEU A 20 -22.69 -41.29 10.64
CA LEU A 20 -22.96 -39.94 11.11
C LEU A 20 -24.44 -39.70 11.42
N GLU A 21 -25.36 -40.27 10.63
CA GLU A 21 -26.81 -40.25 10.90
C GLU A 21 -27.17 -40.99 12.20
N GLU A 22 -26.46 -42.07 12.51
CA GLU A 22 -26.57 -42.79 13.78
C GLU A 22 -25.87 -42.07 14.96
N GLY A 23 -25.31 -40.88 14.73
CA GLY A 23 -24.59 -40.10 15.74
C GLY A 23 -23.17 -40.59 16.04
N LYS A 24 -22.65 -41.56 15.27
CA LYS A 24 -21.28 -42.06 15.41
C LYS A 24 -20.31 -41.12 14.68
N LYS A 25 -19.84 -40.11 15.41
CA LYS A 25 -18.94 -39.06 14.90
C LYS A 25 -17.46 -39.46 14.77
N ASN A 26 -17.09 -40.70 15.10
CA ASN A 26 -15.69 -41.13 15.07
C ASN A 26 -15.32 -41.77 13.72
N LEU A 27 -14.64 -41.00 12.89
CA LEU A 27 -14.14 -41.37 11.57
C LEU A 27 -12.60 -41.28 11.50
N ARG A 28 -11.91 -41.48 12.65
CA ARG A 28 -10.44 -41.45 12.69
C ARG A 28 -9.84 -42.56 11.83
N ASP A 29 -8.75 -42.24 11.16
CA ASP A 29 -8.05 -43.11 10.21
C ASP A 29 -8.95 -43.63 9.06
N ALA A 30 -10.10 -42.99 8.79
CA ALA A 30 -11.02 -43.45 7.77
C ALA A 30 -10.38 -43.33 6.38
N ALA A 31 -10.52 -44.38 5.56
CA ALA A 31 -10.05 -44.40 4.18
C ALA A 31 -11.17 -43.97 3.23
N LEU A 32 -11.35 -42.66 3.07
CA LEU A 32 -12.44 -42.05 2.30
C LEU A 32 -11.95 -41.38 1.00
N ALA A 33 -10.77 -41.77 0.52
CA ALA A 33 -10.21 -41.24 -0.71
C ALA A 33 -11.14 -41.52 -1.90
N GLY A 34 -11.35 -40.50 -2.74
CA GLY A 34 -12.18 -40.55 -3.94
C GLY A 34 -13.69 -40.72 -3.70
N GLN A 35 -14.16 -40.77 -2.44
CA GLN A 35 -15.56 -41.03 -2.12
C GLN A 35 -16.46 -39.82 -2.41
N ASP A 36 -17.74 -40.08 -2.68
CA ASP A 36 -18.77 -39.03 -2.80
C ASP A 36 -19.39 -38.67 -1.45
N LEU A 37 -18.87 -37.59 -0.88
CA LEU A 37 -19.21 -37.02 0.41
C LEU A 37 -19.88 -35.64 0.27
N ARG A 38 -20.47 -35.32 -0.90
CA ARG A 38 -21.19 -34.06 -1.09
C ARG A 38 -22.33 -33.89 -0.10
N LEU A 39 -22.51 -32.69 0.43
CA LEU A 39 -23.56 -32.40 1.43
C LEU A 39 -23.47 -33.27 2.71
N LEU A 40 -22.31 -33.88 2.99
CA LEU A 40 -22.11 -34.69 4.19
C LEU A 40 -22.33 -33.84 5.44
N LYS A 41 -23.10 -34.34 6.41
CA LYS A 41 -23.30 -33.68 7.71
C LYS A 41 -22.35 -34.29 8.75
N ALA A 42 -21.13 -33.78 8.79
CA ALA A 42 -20.03 -34.25 9.62
C ALA A 42 -19.55 -33.20 10.63
N SER A 43 -20.43 -32.28 11.05
CA SER A 43 -20.06 -31.30 12.09
C SER A 43 -19.68 -32.01 13.40
N PHE A 44 -18.61 -31.53 14.03
CA PHE A 44 -17.99 -32.15 15.21
C PHE A 44 -17.48 -33.59 14.99
N ALA A 45 -17.28 -34.02 13.74
CA ALA A 45 -16.70 -35.33 13.46
C ALA A 45 -15.22 -35.39 13.87
N LEU A 46 -14.76 -36.58 14.23
CA LEU A 46 -13.36 -36.89 14.52
C LEU A 46 -12.79 -37.57 13.27
N LEU A 47 -12.13 -36.80 12.43
CA LEU A 47 -11.47 -37.15 11.17
C LEU A 47 -9.94 -37.16 11.29
N ASP A 48 -9.41 -37.17 12.51
CA ASP A 48 -7.96 -37.18 12.74
C ASP A 48 -7.31 -38.33 11.94
N ALA A 49 -6.26 -38.00 11.18
CA ALA A 49 -5.54 -38.88 10.26
C ALA A 49 -6.40 -39.60 9.20
N ALA A 50 -7.62 -39.12 8.92
CA ALA A 50 -8.42 -39.64 7.82
C ALA A 50 -7.79 -39.31 6.46
N ASP A 51 -8.05 -40.15 5.48
CA ASP A 51 -7.70 -39.92 4.08
C ASP A 51 -8.94 -39.52 3.29
N LEU A 52 -9.04 -38.24 2.95
CA LEU A 52 -10.07 -37.63 2.11
C LEU A 52 -9.49 -37.21 0.75
N SER A 53 -8.32 -37.75 0.36
CA SER A 53 -7.66 -37.39 -0.90
C SER A 53 -8.61 -37.62 -2.08
N SER A 54 -8.76 -36.63 -2.95
CA SER A 54 -9.65 -36.66 -4.12
C SER A 54 -11.13 -36.92 -3.82
N ALA A 55 -11.56 -36.87 -2.55
CA ALA A 55 -12.97 -37.01 -2.18
C ALA A 55 -13.80 -35.82 -2.69
N ARG A 56 -15.07 -36.06 -3.00
CA ARG A 56 -16.04 -35.00 -3.32
C ARG A 56 -16.75 -34.57 -2.05
N LEU A 57 -16.39 -33.40 -1.53
CA LEU A 57 -16.90 -32.76 -0.33
C LEU A 57 -17.66 -31.47 -0.63
N ASP A 58 -18.08 -31.26 -1.88
CA ASP A 58 -18.83 -30.06 -2.27
C ASP A 58 -20.03 -29.86 -1.33
N ASP A 59 -20.15 -28.67 -0.76
CA ASP A 59 -21.18 -28.27 0.21
C ASP A 59 -21.28 -29.15 1.47
N ALA A 60 -20.24 -29.94 1.81
CA ALA A 60 -20.20 -30.71 3.05
C ALA A 60 -20.09 -29.79 4.28
N ASP A 61 -20.75 -30.18 5.37
CA ASP A 61 -20.63 -29.55 6.68
C ASP A 61 -19.65 -30.33 7.55
N LEU A 62 -18.43 -29.80 7.66
CA LEU A 62 -17.32 -30.27 8.49
C LEU A 62 -17.02 -29.26 9.63
N SER A 63 -18.00 -28.41 9.98
CA SER A 63 -17.81 -27.37 11.00
C SER A 63 -17.44 -28.00 12.34
N GLU A 64 -16.49 -27.39 13.06
CA GLU A 64 -16.02 -27.85 14.39
C GLU A 64 -15.42 -29.27 14.39
N ALA A 65 -15.09 -29.85 13.22
CA ALA A 65 -14.48 -31.16 13.15
C ALA A 65 -13.03 -31.16 13.67
N SER A 66 -12.61 -32.25 14.30
CA SER A 66 -11.19 -32.53 14.58
C SER A 66 -10.64 -33.34 13.43
N ALA A 67 -9.78 -32.75 12.61
CA ALA A 67 -9.22 -33.34 11.41
C ALA A 67 -7.69 -33.17 11.40
N ARG A 68 -7.02 -33.38 12.54
CA ARG A 68 -5.57 -33.20 12.64
C ARG A 68 -4.84 -34.23 11.78
N GLY A 69 -3.84 -33.78 11.02
CA GLY A 69 -3.07 -34.65 10.11
C GLY A 69 -3.91 -35.33 9.03
N CYS A 70 -5.08 -34.77 8.69
CA CYS A 70 -5.96 -35.31 7.66
C CYS A 70 -5.34 -35.07 6.28
N ARG A 71 -5.54 -36.01 5.34
CA ARG A 71 -5.12 -35.85 3.95
C ARG A 71 -6.31 -35.39 3.11
N MET A 72 -6.20 -34.21 2.53
CA MET A 72 -7.19 -33.56 1.65
C MET A 72 -6.63 -33.35 0.24
N LEU A 73 -5.61 -34.13 -0.15
CA LEU A 73 -4.88 -33.97 -1.41
C LEU A 73 -5.85 -33.98 -2.60
N LYS A 74 -5.92 -32.87 -3.34
CA LYS A 74 -6.81 -32.69 -4.51
C LYS A 74 -8.30 -32.95 -4.23
N ALA A 75 -8.74 -32.84 -2.97
CA ALA A 75 -10.15 -32.97 -2.62
C ALA A 75 -10.99 -31.87 -3.30
N GLN A 76 -12.23 -32.21 -3.69
CA GLN A 76 -13.20 -31.26 -4.25
C GLN A 76 -14.10 -30.77 -3.14
N ALA A 77 -13.83 -29.62 -2.55
CA ALA A 77 -14.52 -29.10 -1.38
C ALA A 77 -15.06 -27.68 -1.62
N SER A 78 -15.55 -27.42 -2.84
CA SER A 78 -16.16 -26.13 -3.18
C SER A 78 -17.41 -25.90 -2.33
N GLY A 79 -17.57 -24.71 -1.75
CA GLY A 79 -18.69 -24.36 -0.87
C GLY A 79 -18.73 -25.10 0.47
N ALA A 80 -17.74 -25.95 0.78
CA ALA A 80 -17.71 -26.71 2.02
C ALA A 80 -17.58 -25.80 3.25
N ARG A 81 -18.22 -26.20 4.36
CA ARG A 81 -18.15 -25.49 5.65
C ARG A 81 -17.20 -26.21 6.59
N LEU A 82 -16.04 -25.64 6.85
CA LEU A 82 -15.02 -26.19 7.75
C LEU A 82 -14.87 -25.37 9.04
N ARG A 83 -15.63 -24.27 9.16
CA ARG A 83 -15.56 -23.26 10.23
C ARG A 83 -15.29 -23.84 11.62
N GLY A 84 -14.32 -23.25 12.33
CA GLY A 84 -13.94 -23.63 13.69
C GLY A 84 -13.23 -24.98 13.81
N GLY A 85 -13.03 -25.71 12.70
CA GLY A 85 -12.39 -27.01 12.73
C GLY A 85 -10.90 -26.96 13.09
N ASP A 86 -10.41 -28.04 13.67
CA ASP A 86 -8.99 -28.22 13.97
C ASP A 86 -8.33 -29.10 12.91
N TRP A 87 -7.61 -28.45 12.00
CA TRP A 87 -6.99 -29.07 10.83
C TRP A 87 -5.47 -29.15 10.95
N GLN A 88 -4.91 -28.92 12.13
CA GLN A 88 -3.46 -28.83 12.33
C GLN A 88 -2.69 -29.98 11.65
N GLY A 89 -1.65 -29.64 10.88
CA GLY A 89 -0.80 -30.59 10.19
C GLY A 89 -1.46 -31.31 8.99
N SER A 90 -2.63 -30.86 8.55
CA SER A 90 -3.32 -31.46 7.40
C SER A 90 -2.73 -31.05 6.06
N ASP A 91 -2.95 -31.88 5.07
CA ASP A 91 -2.44 -31.69 3.71
C ASP A 91 -3.55 -31.35 2.72
N PHE A 92 -3.65 -30.08 2.35
CA PHE A 92 -4.60 -29.52 1.37
C PHE A 92 -3.96 -29.31 -0.02
N GLU A 93 -2.86 -29.98 -0.33
CA GLU A 93 -2.19 -29.78 -1.62
C GLU A 93 -3.15 -30.01 -2.80
N GLY A 94 -3.28 -29.01 -3.66
CA GLY A 94 -4.16 -29.05 -4.83
C GLY A 94 -5.66 -29.11 -4.52
N ALA A 95 -6.09 -28.92 -3.27
CA ALA A 95 -7.50 -28.97 -2.90
C ALA A 95 -8.29 -27.82 -3.54
N GLN A 96 -9.52 -28.12 -3.95
CA GLN A 96 -10.47 -27.15 -4.51
C GLN A 96 -11.37 -26.61 -3.39
N LEU A 97 -11.04 -25.44 -2.85
CA LEU A 97 -11.67 -24.81 -1.70
C LEU A 97 -12.41 -23.52 -2.08
N GLN A 98 -12.81 -23.38 -3.35
CA GLN A 98 -13.52 -22.20 -3.82
C GLN A 98 -14.80 -22.00 -3.01
N GLU A 99 -15.04 -20.76 -2.58
CA GLU A 99 -16.22 -20.38 -1.79
C GLU A 99 -16.38 -21.14 -0.45
N ALA A 100 -15.34 -21.86 0.02
CA ALA A 100 -15.39 -22.59 1.28
C ALA A 100 -15.35 -21.65 2.50
N ASP A 101 -16.08 -21.99 3.55
CA ASP A 101 -16.00 -21.31 4.85
C ASP A 101 -14.93 -22.00 5.72
N LEU A 102 -13.74 -21.40 5.74
CA LEU A 102 -12.57 -21.83 6.51
C LEU A 102 -12.35 -20.94 7.76
N SER A 103 -13.37 -20.17 8.14
CA SER A 103 -13.25 -19.14 9.18
C SER A 103 -12.96 -19.75 10.56
N GLY A 104 -12.05 -19.14 11.32
CA GLY A 104 -11.74 -19.55 12.69
C GLY A 104 -11.09 -20.93 12.83
N CYS A 105 -10.69 -21.58 11.73
CA CYS A 105 -10.02 -22.86 11.76
C CYS A 105 -8.59 -22.77 12.30
N ASN A 106 -8.10 -23.88 12.85
CA ASN A 106 -6.68 -24.06 13.13
C ASN A 106 -6.00 -24.81 11.97
N PHE A 107 -5.27 -24.09 11.12
CA PHE A 107 -4.47 -24.63 10.02
C PHE A 107 -2.96 -24.53 10.29
N LYS A 108 -2.56 -24.52 11.56
CA LYS A 108 -1.15 -24.53 11.91
C LYS A 108 -0.45 -25.73 11.24
N ASP A 109 0.76 -25.51 10.70
CA ASP A 109 1.59 -26.53 10.06
C ASP A 109 0.91 -27.25 8.87
N CYS A 110 -0.09 -26.64 8.22
CA CYS A 110 -0.80 -27.23 7.07
C CYS A 110 -0.09 -26.97 5.73
N ASN A 111 -0.39 -27.81 4.74
CA ASN A 111 0.09 -27.62 3.36
C ASN A 111 -1.05 -27.13 2.45
N PHE A 112 -1.02 -25.88 1.98
CA PHE A 112 -1.95 -25.34 0.99
C PHE A 112 -1.30 -25.17 -0.39
N THR A 113 -0.19 -25.88 -0.67
CA THR A 113 0.48 -25.77 -1.96
C THR A 113 -0.49 -26.07 -3.10
N SER A 114 -0.56 -25.18 -4.10
CA SER A 114 -1.47 -25.30 -5.24
C SER A 114 -2.97 -25.39 -4.89
N ALA A 115 -3.39 -25.03 -3.68
CA ALA A 115 -4.81 -25.00 -3.32
C ALA A 115 -5.55 -23.86 -4.04
N HIS A 116 -6.81 -24.10 -4.39
CA HIS A 116 -7.66 -23.10 -5.04
C HIS A 116 -8.60 -22.49 -4.00
N ILE A 117 -8.34 -21.27 -3.57
CA ILE A 117 -9.07 -20.60 -2.47
C ILE A 117 -9.93 -19.41 -2.94
N ALA A 118 -10.19 -19.28 -4.25
CA ALA A 118 -10.97 -18.16 -4.78
C ALA A 118 -12.34 -18.03 -4.08
N GLY A 119 -12.62 -16.85 -3.50
CA GLY A 119 -13.83 -16.59 -2.73
C GLY A 119 -13.93 -17.32 -1.37
N ALA A 120 -12.91 -18.07 -0.95
CA ALA A 120 -12.89 -18.70 0.36
C ALA A 120 -12.74 -17.65 1.48
N SER A 121 -13.27 -17.97 2.67
CA SER A 121 -13.06 -17.15 3.86
C SER A 121 -12.12 -17.87 4.82
N LEU A 122 -10.92 -17.31 5.01
CA LEU A 122 -9.96 -17.74 6.04
C LEU A 122 -10.02 -16.82 7.27
N ARG A 123 -11.07 -16.00 7.41
CA ARG A 123 -11.16 -14.96 8.44
C ARG A 123 -10.87 -15.52 9.83
N SER A 124 -9.94 -14.87 10.54
CA SER A 124 -9.53 -15.25 11.90
C SER A 124 -9.01 -16.69 12.06
N SER A 125 -8.58 -17.34 10.97
CA SER A 125 -7.92 -18.65 11.04
C SER A 125 -6.46 -18.51 11.48
N LYS A 126 -5.93 -19.58 12.07
CA LYS A 126 -4.51 -19.68 12.43
C LYS A 126 -3.79 -20.46 11.35
N VAL A 127 -2.78 -19.86 10.74
CA VAL A 127 -2.05 -20.47 9.62
C VAL A 127 -0.53 -20.49 9.87
N ASP A 128 -0.11 -20.36 11.12
CA ASP A 128 1.31 -20.34 11.50
C ASP A 128 2.02 -21.61 11.03
N GLY A 129 3.19 -21.47 10.40
CA GLY A 129 3.97 -22.60 9.87
C GLY A 129 3.33 -23.32 8.68
N SER A 130 2.19 -22.84 8.16
CA SER A 130 1.59 -23.41 6.96
C SER A 130 2.30 -22.95 5.68
N ARG A 131 2.20 -23.77 4.62
CA ARG A 131 2.78 -23.48 3.31
C ARG A 131 1.72 -22.98 2.33
N PHE A 132 1.92 -21.77 1.81
CA PHE A 132 1.09 -21.13 0.79
C PHE A 132 1.91 -20.88 -0.49
N GLU A 133 2.46 -21.95 -1.06
CA GLU A 133 3.24 -21.90 -2.30
C GLU A 133 2.35 -22.23 -3.51
N GLU A 134 2.57 -21.56 -4.64
CA GLU A 134 1.86 -21.85 -5.89
C GLU A 134 0.32 -21.80 -5.78
N ILE A 135 -0.23 -20.99 -4.86
CA ILE A 135 -1.69 -20.78 -4.79
C ILE A 135 -2.21 -20.38 -6.17
N ASP A 136 -3.41 -20.86 -6.54
CA ASP A 136 -4.07 -20.51 -7.80
C ASP A 136 -3.96 -18.99 -8.05
N PRO A 137 -3.37 -18.55 -9.18
CA PRO A 137 -3.26 -17.13 -9.54
C PRO A 137 -4.61 -16.49 -9.86
N ARG A 138 -5.73 -17.14 -9.57
CA ARG A 138 -7.09 -16.59 -9.60
C ARG A 138 -7.70 -16.48 -8.21
N ALA A 139 -6.90 -16.43 -7.14
CA ALA A 139 -7.32 -16.25 -5.75
C ALA A 139 -7.90 -14.85 -5.45
N GLN A 140 -8.79 -14.37 -6.31
CA GLN A 140 -9.46 -13.09 -6.21
C GLN A 140 -10.59 -13.13 -5.19
N ARG A 141 -10.91 -11.97 -4.63
CA ARG A 141 -12.09 -11.75 -3.77
C ARG A 141 -12.16 -12.69 -2.56
N CYS A 142 -11.02 -13.14 -2.05
CA CYS A 142 -10.95 -13.93 -0.83
C CYS A 142 -11.15 -13.03 0.40
N ASP A 143 -11.58 -13.61 1.53
CA ASP A 143 -11.57 -12.92 2.82
C ASP A 143 -10.47 -13.49 3.71
N LEU A 144 -9.36 -12.74 3.79
CA LEU A 144 -8.19 -13.02 4.62
C LEU A 144 -8.12 -12.07 5.82
N SER A 145 -9.24 -11.45 6.19
CA SER A 145 -9.25 -10.45 7.26
C SER A 145 -8.78 -11.06 8.59
N PHE A 146 -7.86 -10.37 9.26
CA PHE A 146 -7.27 -10.78 10.53
C PHE A 146 -6.52 -12.11 10.51
N VAL A 147 -6.05 -12.57 9.35
CA VAL A 147 -5.18 -13.74 9.22
C VAL A 147 -3.72 -13.34 9.47
N CYS A 148 -2.95 -14.20 10.13
CA CYS A 148 -1.51 -14.01 10.30
C CYS A 148 -0.75 -14.70 9.16
N LEU A 149 -0.22 -13.93 8.22
CA LEU A 149 0.59 -14.37 7.09
C LEU A 149 2.06 -13.95 7.22
N SER A 150 2.49 -13.48 8.39
CA SER A 150 3.80 -12.85 8.61
C SER A 150 4.97 -13.74 8.16
N GLY A 151 5.96 -13.13 7.50
CA GLY A 151 7.20 -13.78 7.06
C GLY A 151 7.05 -14.70 5.84
N LEU A 152 5.87 -14.80 5.23
CA LEU A 152 5.65 -15.62 4.06
C LEU A 152 6.23 -14.99 2.78
N SER A 153 6.60 -15.85 1.83
CA SER A 153 6.92 -15.46 0.46
C SER A 153 5.69 -15.65 -0.42
N LEU A 154 5.14 -14.55 -0.95
CA LEU A 154 3.98 -14.51 -1.81
C LEU A 154 4.43 -14.06 -3.21
N LYS A 155 4.34 -14.94 -4.20
CA LYS A 155 4.83 -14.66 -5.56
C LYS A 155 3.80 -14.96 -6.62
N GLY A 156 3.51 -13.98 -7.48
CA GLY A 156 2.64 -14.17 -8.66
C GLY A 156 1.17 -14.41 -8.33
N ILE A 157 0.73 -14.09 -7.11
CA ILE A 157 -0.65 -14.33 -6.66
C ILE A 157 -1.54 -13.16 -7.04
N ASP A 158 -2.72 -13.44 -7.58
CA ASP A 158 -3.76 -12.43 -7.82
C ASP A 158 -4.73 -12.41 -6.62
N PHE A 159 -4.57 -11.39 -5.77
CA PHE A 159 -5.45 -11.08 -4.66
C PHE A 159 -6.39 -9.91 -4.99
N SER A 160 -6.58 -9.56 -6.26
CA SER A 160 -7.35 -8.39 -6.64
C SER A 160 -8.78 -8.43 -6.10
N GLY A 161 -9.20 -7.30 -5.54
CA GLY A 161 -10.51 -7.14 -4.88
C GLY A 161 -10.73 -7.94 -3.59
N SER A 162 -9.70 -8.61 -3.04
CA SER A 162 -9.81 -9.37 -1.79
C SER A 162 -9.96 -8.46 -0.57
N CYS A 163 -10.61 -8.98 0.47
CA CYS A 163 -10.70 -8.33 1.78
C CYS A 163 -9.59 -8.88 2.68
N MET A 164 -8.68 -8.01 3.09
CA MET A 164 -7.53 -8.33 3.93
C MET A 164 -7.44 -7.33 5.09
N GLU A 165 -8.59 -6.93 5.63
CA GLU A 165 -8.64 -5.95 6.72
C GLU A 165 -7.94 -6.52 7.96
N GLY A 166 -7.01 -5.75 8.54
CA GLY A 166 -6.27 -6.16 9.73
C GLY A 166 -5.40 -7.41 9.55
N VAL A 167 -5.12 -7.83 8.31
CA VAL A 167 -4.20 -8.95 8.04
C VAL A 167 -2.81 -8.61 8.57
N ASP A 168 -2.09 -9.62 9.06
CA ASP A 168 -0.67 -9.48 9.37
C ASP A 168 0.18 -10.01 8.20
N LEU A 169 0.80 -9.10 7.44
CA LEU A 169 1.77 -9.37 6.39
C LEU A 169 3.17 -8.87 6.79
N SER A 170 3.43 -8.69 8.09
CA SER A 170 4.74 -8.20 8.53
C SER A 170 5.85 -9.14 8.08
N GLU A 171 6.97 -8.54 7.66
CA GLU A 171 8.17 -9.24 7.18
C GLU A 171 7.96 -10.14 5.95
N CYS A 172 6.81 -10.05 5.27
CA CYS A 172 6.57 -10.81 4.04
C CYS A 172 7.42 -10.32 2.86
N LEU A 173 7.64 -11.22 1.91
CA LEU A 173 8.15 -10.91 0.58
C LEU A 173 7.01 -11.06 -0.42
N VAL A 174 6.55 -9.96 -1.03
CA VAL A 174 5.45 -9.94 -1.99
C VAL A 174 6.00 -9.53 -3.35
N GLU A 175 6.10 -10.50 -4.26
CA GLU A 175 6.68 -10.31 -5.59
C GLU A 175 5.64 -10.55 -6.68
N GLN A 176 5.56 -9.64 -7.66
CA GLN A 176 4.78 -9.85 -8.89
C GLN A 176 3.30 -10.20 -8.67
N CYS A 177 2.74 -9.80 -7.52
CA CYS A 177 1.36 -10.05 -7.16
C CYS A 177 0.44 -8.95 -7.70
N ASP A 178 -0.82 -9.30 -7.94
CA ASP A 178 -1.88 -8.33 -8.22
C ASP A 178 -2.73 -8.10 -6.96
N LEU A 179 -2.53 -6.95 -6.32
CA LEU A 179 -3.29 -6.46 -5.17
C LEU A 179 -4.21 -5.30 -5.57
N SER A 180 -4.58 -5.19 -6.86
CA SER A 180 -5.46 -4.11 -7.32
C SER A 180 -6.81 -4.17 -6.58
N ARG A 181 -7.28 -3.03 -6.07
CA ARG A 181 -8.55 -2.90 -5.32
C ARG A 181 -8.63 -3.74 -4.05
N VAL A 182 -7.51 -4.24 -3.51
CA VAL A 182 -7.50 -4.97 -2.23
C VAL A 182 -7.87 -4.03 -1.08
N LYS A 183 -8.52 -4.56 -0.04
CA LYS A 183 -8.76 -3.84 1.22
C LYS A 183 -7.74 -4.27 2.27
N LEU A 184 -6.72 -3.47 2.48
CA LEU A 184 -5.67 -3.62 3.49
C LEU A 184 -5.86 -2.61 4.66
N VAL A 185 -7.09 -2.17 4.91
CA VAL A 185 -7.41 -1.27 6.03
C VAL A 185 -6.86 -1.86 7.33
N LYS A 186 -6.10 -1.07 8.10
CA LYS A 186 -5.47 -1.49 9.37
C LYS A 186 -4.53 -2.70 9.28
N ALA A 187 -4.09 -3.10 8.08
CA ALA A 187 -3.16 -4.20 7.91
C ALA A 187 -1.81 -3.91 8.58
N ASN A 188 -1.15 -4.94 9.11
CA ASN A 188 0.24 -4.87 9.55
C ASN A 188 1.15 -5.24 8.37
N LEU A 189 1.83 -4.25 7.80
CA LEU A 189 2.74 -4.37 6.66
C LEU A 189 4.20 -4.06 7.06
N ARG A 190 4.49 -4.02 8.37
CA ARG A 190 5.80 -3.59 8.89
C ARG A 190 6.92 -4.47 8.33
N GLY A 191 7.96 -3.84 7.78
CA GLY A 191 9.12 -4.56 7.22
C GLY A 191 8.82 -5.41 5.98
N CYS A 192 7.60 -5.36 5.44
CA CYS A 192 7.25 -6.10 4.23
C CYS A 192 8.00 -5.54 3.01
N ARG A 193 8.36 -6.42 2.07
CA ARG A 193 9.00 -6.05 0.80
C ARG A 193 8.06 -6.32 -0.36
N PHE A 194 7.60 -5.27 -1.03
CA PHE A 194 6.82 -5.31 -2.26
C PHE A 194 7.73 -5.02 -3.45
N LEU A 195 7.78 -5.94 -4.40
CA LEU A 195 8.55 -5.81 -5.64
C LEU A 195 7.68 -6.15 -6.85
N ASP A 196 7.58 -5.21 -7.79
CA ASP A 196 6.78 -5.35 -9.01
C ASP A 196 5.29 -5.69 -8.74
N VAL A 197 4.72 -5.09 -7.69
CA VAL A 197 3.35 -5.37 -7.23
C VAL A 197 2.38 -4.31 -7.74
N LYS A 198 1.21 -4.75 -8.20
CA LYS A 198 0.10 -3.85 -8.56
C LYS A 198 -0.76 -3.58 -7.32
N LEU A 199 -0.84 -2.32 -6.91
CA LEU A 199 -1.67 -1.83 -5.80
C LEU A 199 -2.67 -0.77 -6.29
N THR A 200 -2.97 -0.77 -7.59
CA THR A 200 -3.85 0.22 -8.21
C THR A 200 -5.23 0.21 -7.52
N ARG A 201 -5.68 1.38 -7.03
CA ARG A 201 -6.94 1.53 -6.27
C ARG A 201 -7.03 0.67 -4.99
N ALA A 202 -5.91 0.21 -4.44
CA ALA A 202 -5.91 -0.49 -3.16
C ALA A 202 -6.27 0.49 -2.03
N ASN A 203 -6.95 0.01 -1.00
CA ASN A 203 -7.19 0.77 0.23
C ASN A 203 -6.26 0.26 1.32
N LEU A 204 -5.31 1.09 1.73
CA LEU A 204 -4.34 0.90 2.80
C LEU A 204 -4.57 1.89 3.95
N SER A 205 -5.77 2.47 4.09
CA SER A 205 -6.07 3.43 5.15
C SER A 205 -5.81 2.84 6.53
N HIS A 206 -5.18 3.61 7.41
CA HIS A 206 -4.75 3.17 8.75
C HIS A 206 -3.78 1.97 8.78
N ALA A 207 -3.19 1.56 7.65
CA ALA A 207 -2.22 0.47 7.63
C ALA A 207 -0.92 0.85 8.35
N ARG A 208 -0.26 -0.15 8.93
CA ARG A 208 1.03 -0.03 9.62
C ARG A 208 2.14 -0.56 8.72
N ALA A 209 2.74 0.30 7.91
CA ALA A 209 3.74 -0.03 6.91
C ALA A 209 5.13 0.58 7.22
N ALA A 210 5.40 0.95 8.48
CA ALA A 210 6.71 1.49 8.86
C ALA A 210 7.86 0.54 8.48
N GLY A 211 8.91 1.08 7.86
CA GLY A 211 10.08 0.34 7.39
C GLY A 211 9.82 -0.66 6.26
N SER A 212 8.65 -0.63 5.63
CA SER A 212 8.37 -1.45 4.44
C SER A 212 9.03 -0.88 3.19
N SER A 213 9.14 -1.69 2.15
CA SER A 213 9.71 -1.29 0.87
C SER A 213 8.72 -1.55 -0.27
N PHE A 214 8.46 -0.51 -1.07
CA PHE A 214 7.67 -0.56 -2.29
C PHE A 214 8.58 -0.13 -3.45
N ILE A 215 9.10 -1.12 -4.17
CA ILE A 215 10.00 -0.90 -5.30
C ILE A 215 9.27 -1.35 -6.57
N SER A 216 9.26 -0.48 -7.58
CA SER A 216 8.62 -0.76 -8.87
C SER A 216 7.14 -1.13 -8.74
N CYS A 217 6.46 -0.64 -7.70
CA CYS A 217 5.05 -0.89 -7.49
C CYS A 217 4.18 0.18 -8.18
N ASP A 218 2.95 -0.19 -8.51
CA ASP A 218 1.93 0.75 -8.98
C ASP A 218 0.88 0.98 -7.89
N LEU A 219 0.99 2.08 -7.16
CA LEU A 219 -0.01 2.53 -6.17
C LEU A 219 -1.01 3.54 -6.76
N SER A 220 -1.12 3.66 -8.09
CA SER A 220 -1.98 4.70 -8.68
C SER A 220 -3.41 4.61 -8.16
N HIS A 221 -3.95 5.75 -7.72
CA HIS A 221 -5.27 5.89 -7.10
C HIS A 221 -5.48 5.12 -5.78
N ALA A 222 -4.42 4.70 -5.09
CA ALA A 222 -4.55 4.06 -3.78
C ALA A 222 -4.95 5.06 -2.67
N GLU A 223 -5.55 4.52 -1.61
CA GLU A 223 -5.91 5.25 -0.39
C GLU A 223 -4.93 4.86 0.74
N LEU A 224 -4.18 5.84 1.26
CA LEU A 224 -3.20 5.73 2.35
C LEU A 224 -3.55 6.68 3.50
N ASP A 225 -4.77 7.19 3.55
CA ASP A 225 -5.22 8.12 4.59
C ASP A 225 -4.97 7.53 5.99
N ASP A 226 -4.36 8.33 6.87
CA ASP A 226 -3.97 7.96 8.24
C ASP A 226 -3.03 6.73 8.35
N ALA A 227 -2.39 6.30 7.26
CA ALA A 227 -1.43 5.19 7.28
C ALA A 227 -0.07 5.63 7.86
N ASP A 228 0.66 4.69 8.47
CA ASP A 228 2.02 4.88 8.94
C ASP A 228 3.01 4.19 7.99
N LEU A 229 3.75 4.98 7.21
CA LEU A 229 4.80 4.55 6.31
C LEU A 229 6.18 5.08 6.77
N SER A 230 6.35 5.37 8.07
CA SER A 230 7.60 5.93 8.59
C SER A 230 8.81 5.07 8.18
N SER A 231 9.85 5.72 7.65
CA SER A 231 11.08 5.09 7.16
C SER A 231 10.88 4.07 6.01
N ALA A 232 9.74 4.11 5.32
CA ALA A 232 9.51 3.25 4.16
C ALA A 232 10.29 3.73 2.93
N THR A 233 10.55 2.81 2.00
CA THR A 233 11.03 3.13 0.65
C THR A 233 9.86 3.13 -0.32
N LEU A 234 9.59 4.26 -0.98
CA LEU A 234 8.52 4.46 -1.97
C LEU A 234 9.12 4.83 -3.34
N ARG A 235 9.98 3.97 -3.89
CA ARG A 235 10.52 4.10 -5.26
C ARG A 235 9.56 3.47 -6.26
N SER A 236 8.39 4.08 -6.38
CA SER A 236 7.21 3.54 -7.05
C SER A 236 6.40 4.61 -7.78
N SER A 237 5.35 4.20 -8.50
CA SER A 237 4.35 5.11 -9.05
C SER A 237 3.21 5.31 -8.04
N LEU A 238 2.95 6.55 -7.66
CA LEU A 238 1.90 6.96 -6.71
C LEU A 238 0.91 7.96 -7.35
N PHE A 239 0.65 7.87 -8.65
CA PHE A 239 -0.21 8.83 -9.35
C PHE A 239 -1.62 8.93 -8.71
N SER A 240 -2.04 10.16 -8.37
CA SER A 240 -3.36 10.45 -7.77
C SER A 240 -3.69 9.66 -6.49
N VAL A 241 -2.69 9.41 -5.64
CA VAL A 241 -2.86 8.77 -4.33
C VAL A 241 -3.45 9.74 -3.31
N SER A 242 -4.34 9.26 -2.45
CA SER A 242 -4.74 9.98 -1.23
C SER A 242 -3.90 9.48 -0.06
N ALA A 243 -3.19 10.37 0.63
CA ALA A 243 -2.37 10.07 1.81
C ALA A 243 -2.56 11.18 2.87
N GLN A 244 -3.82 11.58 3.08
CA GLN A 244 -4.16 12.64 4.02
C GLN A 244 -3.86 12.19 5.45
N ARG A 245 -3.24 13.07 6.25
CA ARG A 245 -2.83 12.76 7.63
C ARG A 245 -1.94 11.51 7.79
N ALA A 246 -1.36 11.02 6.69
CA ALA A 246 -0.44 9.90 6.74
C ALA A 246 0.87 10.30 7.46
N THR A 247 1.52 9.33 8.10
CA THR A 247 2.86 9.49 8.65
C THR A 247 3.87 8.93 7.65
N LEU A 248 4.68 9.80 7.08
CA LEU A 248 5.67 9.58 6.02
C LEU A 248 7.07 10.06 6.47
N VAL A 249 7.30 10.06 7.78
CA VAL A 249 8.55 10.55 8.39
C VAL A 249 9.71 9.72 7.86
N GLN A 250 10.77 10.38 7.38
CA GLN A 250 11.98 9.74 6.86
C GLN A 250 11.75 8.75 5.70
N VAL A 251 10.69 8.92 4.93
CA VAL A 251 10.45 8.12 3.71
C VAL A 251 11.48 8.45 2.63
N ASP A 252 12.00 7.42 1.95
CA ASP A 252 12.76 7.57 0.70
C ASP A 252 11.82 7.41 -0.51
N ALA A 253 11.46 8.53 -1.12
CA ALA A 253 10.64 8.61 -2.32
C ALA A 253 11.41 9.27 -3.49
N CYS A 254 12.73 9.13 -3.50
CA CYS A 254 13.58 9.65 -4.57
C CYS A 254 13.16 9.09 -5.95
N GLU A 255 13.07 9.98 -6.95
CA GLU A 255 12.70 9.68 -8.34
C GLU A 255 11.30 9.05 -8.53
N SER A 256 10.44 9.12 -7.51
CA SER A 256 9.09 8.56 -7.58
C SER A 256 8.08 9.51 -8.24
N ILE A 257 6.96 8.96 -8.70
CA ILE A 257 5.85 9.73 -9.30
C ILE A 257 4.78 9.95 -8.25
N LEU A 258 4.55 11.20 -7.84
CA LEU A 258 3.51 11.62 -6.89
C LEU A 258 2.58 12.69 -7.50
N GLU A 259 2.39 12.66 -8.81
CA GLU A 259 1.56 13.64 -9.50
C GLU A 259 0.11 13.56 -9.00
N SER A 260 -0.47 14.72 -8.70
CA SER A 260 -1.84 14.90 -8.22
C SER A 260 -2.16 14.16 -6.91
N CYS A 261 -1.13 13.82 -6.11
CA CYS A 261 -1.33 13.23 -4.78
C CYS A 261 -1.97 14.22 -3.81
N ASN A 262 -2.80 13.70 -2.90
CA ASN A 262 -3.30 14.45 -1.76
C ASN A 262 -2.53 14.07 -0.49
N LEU A 263 -1.56 14.91 -0.11
CA LEU A 263 -0.71 14.75 1.08
C LEU A 263 -1.10 15.74 2.18
N SER A 264 -2.30 16.33 2.10
CA SER A 264 -2.74 17.36 3.05
C SER A 264 -2.67 16.84 4.49
N GLU A 265 -2.16 17.68 5.38
CA GLU A 265 -1.98 17.39 6.81
C GLU A 265 -1.09 16.17 7.13
N SER A 266 -0.34 15.62 6.15
CA SER A 266 0.59 14.52 6.41
C SER A 266 1.88 14.99 7.11
N ASP A 267 2.55 14.05 7.78
CA ASP A 267 3.86 14.25 8.40
C ASP A 267 4.96 13.58 7.57
N MET A 268 5.63 14.35 6.72
CA MET A 268 6.74 13.97 5.85
C MET A 268 8.09 14.49 6.35
N GLN A 269 8.26 14.70 7.66
CA GLN A 269 9.51 15.26 8.21
C GLN A 269 10.72 14.39 7.84
N GLY A 270 11.78 15.02 7.33
CA GLY A 270 13.04 14.35 7.00
C GLY A 270 12.97 13.38 5.81
N CYS A 271 11.96 13.49 4.95
CA CYS A 271 11.84 12.63 3.77
C CYS A 271 12.86 13.02 2.67
N THR A 272 13.14 12.06 1.80
CA THR A 272 13.91 12.28 0.56
C THR A 272 12.97 12.22 -0.63
N LEU A 273 12.81 13.35 -1.30
CA LEU A 273 11.97 13.57 -2.49
C LEU A 273 12.83 14.04 -3.69
N ASP A 274 14.14 13.81 -3.65
CA ASP A 274 15.04 14.24 -4.72
C ASP A 274 14.57 13.69 -6.07
N ARG A 275 14.40 14.59 -7.05
CA ARG A 275 13.86 14.31 -8.40
C ARG A 275 12.47 13.67 -8.42
N ALA A 276 11.70 13.74 -7.34
CA ALA A 276 10.33 13.25 -7.32
C ALA A 276 9.42 14.16 -8.18
N GLN A 277 8.43 13.56 -8.83
CA GLN A 277 7.44 14.28 -9.63
C GLN A 277 6.20 14.55 -8.78
N MET A 278 6.10 15.73 -8.20
CA MET A 278 5.05 16.19 -7.27
C MET A 278 4.07 17.18 -7.94
N ARG A 279 3.93 17.14 -9.27
CA ARG A 279 3.08 18.08 -10.01
C ARG A 279 1.65 18.04 -9.50
N ARG A 280 1.04 19.20 -9.27
CA ARG A 280 -0.34 19.34 -8.77
C ARG A 280 -0.61 18.60 -7.45
N ALA A 281 0.43 18.29 -6.67
CA ALA A 281 0.25 17.69 -5.36
C ALA A 281 -0.43 18.69 -4.40
N LYS A 282 -1.28 18.17 -3.50
CA LYS A 282 -1.88 18.95 -2.41
C LYS A 282 -1.07 18.72 -1.14
N LEU A 283 -0.48 19.79 -0.64
CA LEU A 283 0.45 19.86 0.49
C LEU A 283 -0.07 20.78 1.60
N ASN A 284 -1.37 21.05 1.62
CA ASN A 284 -1.99 21.98 2.58
C ASN A 284 -1.78 21.46 4.01
N GLY A 285 -1.15 22.28 4.85
CA GLY A 285 -0.81 21.91 6.23
C GLY A 285 0.21 20.76 6.38
N THR A 286 0.80 20.26 5.28
CA THR A 286 1.79 19.19 5.32
C THR A 286 3.04 19.62 6.08
N ARG A 287 3.63 18.70 6.83
CA ARG A 287 4.92 18.89 7.50
C ARG A 287 5.99 18.18 6.69
N MET A 288 7.01 18.90 6.24
CA MET A 288 8.16 18.38 5.51
C MET A 288 9.42 19.11 5.96
N GLU A 289 9.54 19.38 7.26
CA GLU A 289 10.73 20.03 7.81
C GLU A 289 11.97 19.13 7.64
N LYS A 290 13.13 19.74 7.38
CA LYS A 290 14.42 19.04 7.20
C LYS A 290 14.41 17.96 6.09
N SER A 291 13.55 18.12 5.10
CA SER A 291 13.43 17.20 3.97
C SER A 291 14.33 17.59 2.80
N SER A 292 14.74 16.61 2.01
CA SER A 292 15.46 16.83 0.75
C SER A 292 14.50 16.75 -0.42
N CYS A 293 14.49 17.78 -1.26
CA CYS A 293 13.61 17.91 -2.43
C CYS A 293 14.42 18.41 -3.65
N ILE A 294 15.68 17.98 -3.76
CA ILE A 294 16.63 18.49 -4.75
C ILE A 294 16.13 18.12 -6.14
N ALA A 295 16.01 19.11 -7.04
CA ALA A 295 15.52 18.93 -8.39
C ALA A 295 14.14 18.24 -8.49
N ALA A 296 13.33 18.31 -7.43
CA ALA A 296 11.96 17.82 -7.43
C ALA A 296 11.03 18.76 -8.20
N ASP A 297 9.94 18.21 -8.74
CA ASP A 297 9.00 18.96 -9.59
C ASP A 297 7.67 19.15 -8.88
N PHE A 298 7.43 20.34 -8.35
CA PHE A 298 6.22 20.74 -7.63
C PHE A 298 5.24 21.54 -8.48
N ASP A 299 5.42 21.61 -9.81
CA ASP A 299 4.63 22.49 -10.68
C ASP A 299 3.11 22.36 -10.44
N GLY A 300 2.45 23.49 -10.19
CA GLY A 300 1.01 23.54 -9.92
C GLY A 300 0.58 23.04 -8.54
N SER A 301 1.49 22.81 -7.60
CA SER A 301 1.14 22.30 -6.26
C SER A 301 0.44 23.33 -5.36
N GLU A 302 -0.44 22.84 -4.50
CA GLU A 302 -1.12 23.62 -3.46
C GLU A 302 -0.41 23.36 -2.12
N GLY A 303 -0.10 24.38 -1.34
CA GLY A 303 0.69 24.24 -0.11
C GLY A 303 0.35 25.32 0.92
N GLU A 304 -0.94 25.65 1.08
CA GLU A 304 -1.33 26.63 2.11
C GLU A 304 -0.97 26.12 3.51
N GLY A 305 -0.20 26.92 4.24
CA GLY A 305 0.26 26.54 5.59
C GLY A 305 1.28 25.39 5.62
N LEU A 306 1.87 25.03 4.48
CA LEU A 306 2.97 24.07 4.36
C LEU A 306 4.10 24.40 5.34
N ARG A 307 4.68 23.39 5.99
CA ARG A 307 5.80 23.56 6.93
C ARG A 307 7.03 22.83 6.43
N ALA A 308 7.99 23.56 5.86
CA ALA A 308 9.18 23.00 5.24
C ALA A 308 10.49 23.58 5.81
N MET A 309 10.48 24.03 7.07
CA MET A 309 11.64 24.68 7.69
C MET A 309 12.92 23.84 7.55
N ASN A 310 14.02 24.48 7.15
CA ASN A 310 15.33 23.88 6.92
C ASN A 310 15.34 22.75 5.87
N SER A 311 14.43 22.79 4.90
CA SER A 311 14.38 21.82 3.81
C SER A 311 15.12 22.32 2.57
N ASN A 312 15.61 21.39 1.77
CA ASN A 312 16.40 21.67 0.57
C ASN A 312 15.55 21.51 -0.69
N PHE A 313 15.23 22.62 -1.35
CA PHE A 313 14.56 22.72 -2.64
C PHE A 313 15.49 23.21 -3.76
N SER A 314 16.81 23.03 -3.61
CA SER A 314 17.77 23.46 -4.63
C SER A 314 17.46 22.80 -5.98
N SER A 315 17.50 23.61 -7.03
CA SER A 315 17.14 23.23 -8.40
C SER A 315 15.71 22.69 -8.60
N ALA A 316 14.82 22.82 -7.60
CA ALA A 316 13.45 22.34 -7.72
C ALA A 316 12.61 23.22 -8.66
N HIS A 317 11.60 22.63 -9.29
CA HIS A 317 10.58 23.38 -10.02
C HIS A 317 9.39 23.65 -9.10
N VAL A 318 9.28 24.88 -8.58
CA VAL A 318 8.16 25.35 -7.76
C VAL A 318 7.43 26.43 -8.55
N THR A 319 6.96 26.07 -9.75
CA THR A 319 6.27 26.97 -10.68
C THR A 319 4.76 26.81 -10.56
N ASN A 320 3.99 27.87 -10.81
CA ASN A 320 2.53 27.82 -10.75
C ASN A 320 1.97 27.31 -9.40
N CYS A 321 2.74 27.43 -8.32
CA CYS A 321 2.41 26.89 -7.00
C CYS A 321 1.62 27.90 -6.16
N SER A 322 0.77 27.41 -5.26
CA SER A 322 0.08 28.24 -4.26
C SER A 322 0.52 27.86 -2.86
N TRP A 323 1.64 28.41 -2.40
CA TRP A 323 2.27 28.14 -1.09
C TRP A 323 2.10 29.33 -0.14
N ARG A 324 0.86 29.80 0.00
CA ARG A 324 0.50 30.93 0.86
C ARG A 324 0.66 30.59 2.34
N SER A 325 1.10 31.55 3.14
CA SER A 325 1.30 31.37 4.59
C SER A 325 2.18 30.15 4.96
N ALA A 326 3.05 29.72 4.05
CA ALA A 326 3.95 28.60 4.25
C ALA A 326 5.10 28.99 5.20
N LYS A 327 5.59 28.03 5.98
CA LYS A 327 6.77 28.19 6.86
C LYS A 327 7.99 27.59 6.18
N LEU A 328 8.79 28.45 5.58
CA LEU A 328 9.94 28.14 4.73
C LEU A 328 11.26 28.69 5.30
N MET A 329 11.31 28.92 6.61
CA MET A 329 12.49 29.45 7.29
C MET A 329 13.69 28.53 7.08
N GLY A 330 14.82 29.11 6.67
CA GLY A 330 16.07 28.39 6.43
C GLY A 330 16.05 27.42 5.25
N CYS A 331 15.04 27.50 4.37
CA CYS A 331 14.99 26.68 3.16
C CYS A 331 16.09 27.08 2.17
N ASP A 332 16.58 26.10 1.41
CA ASP A 332 17.44 26.34 0.25
C ASP A 332 16.64 26.23 -1.05
N PHE A 333 16.48 27.34 -1.76
CA PHE A 333 15.88 27.45 -3.09
C PHE A 333 16.93 27.85 -4.16
N SER A 334 18.21 27.61 -3.90
CA SER A 334 19.26 27.93 -4.86
C SER A 334 18.99 27.28 -6.21
N HIS A 335 19.06 28.05 -7.29
CA HIS A 335 18.78 27.60 -8.67
C HIS A 335 17.36 27.07 -8.91
N ALA A 336 16.42 27.26 -7.98
CA ALA A 336 15.04 26.80 -8.15
C ALA A 336 14.26 27.69 -9.15
N HIS A 337 13.24 27.11 -9.79
CA HIS A 337 12.28 27.86 -10.61
C HIS A 337 11.07 28.22 -9.75
N LEU A 338 10.82 29.52 -9.55
CA LEU A 338 9.82 30.04 -8.62
C LEU A 338 8.77 30.94 -9.28
N TYR A 339 8.87 31.18 -10.60
CA TYR A 339 7.94 32.03 -11.34
C TYR A 339 6.50 31.47 -11.35
N SER A 340 5.53 32.36 -11.53
CA SER A 340 4.09 32.10 -11.48
C SER A 340 3.58 31.54 -10.15
N SER A 341 4.38 31.56 -9.08
CA SER A 341 4.02 30.99 -7.79
C SER A 341 3.68 32.06 -6.75
N ASP A 342 2.83 31.68 -5.81
CA ASP A 342 2.30 32.53 -4.76
C ASP A 342 2.82 32.11 -3.38
N PHE A 343 3.68 32.96 -2.82
CA PHE A 343 4.28 32.86 -1.50
C PHE A 343 3.77 33.99 -0.57
N SER A 344 2.59 34.55 -0.86
CA SER A 344 2.03 35.63 -0.04
C SER A 344 1.89 35.18 1.42
N HIS A 345 2.27 36.09 2.33
CA HIS A 345 2.26 35.87 3.78
C HIS A 345 3.14 34.72 4.29
N SER A 346 3.99 34.14 3.45
CA SER A 346 4.88 33.05 3.83
C SER A 346 6.10 33.56 4.59
N ASP A 347 6.67 32.70 5.42
CA ASP A 347 7.86 32.97 6.21
C ASP A 347 9.09 32.35 5.56
N LEU A 348 9.87 33.15 4.84
CA LEU A 348 11.11 32.77 4.17
C LEU A 348 12.34 33.33 4.92
N GLN A 349 12.23 33.58 6.23
CA GLN A 349 13.35 34.09 7.01
C GLN A 349 14.59 33.19 6.84
N GLU A 350 15.75 33.80 6.62
CA GLU A 350 17.05 33.12 6.49
C GLU A 350 17.09 32.07 5.35
N ALA A 351 16.14 32.10 4.41
CA ALA A 351 16.18 31.22 3.25
C ALA A 351 17.33 31.62 2.30
N LEU A 352 17.95 30.62 1.68
CA LEU A 352 18.95 30.79 0.65
C LEU A 352 18.27 30.71 -0.71
N ILE A 353 18.32 31.77 -1.51
CA ILE A 353 17.61 31.85 -2.80
C ILE A 353 18.61 32.32 -3.87
N LEU A 354 19.80 31.72 -3.89
CA LEU A 354 20.86 32.10 -4.81
C LEU A 354 20.49 31.72 -6.25
N GLN A 355 20.53 32.68 -7.18
CA GLN A 355 20.27 32.43 -8.61
C GLN A 355 18.95 31.72 -8.94
N ALA A 356 17.93 31.85 -8.07
CA ALA A 356 16.60 31.33 -8.38
C ALA A 356 15.91 32.15 -9.49
N LEU A 357 15.09 31.48 -10.28
CA LEU A 357 14.32 32.09 -11.37
C LEU A 357 12.92 32.48 -10.89
N TRP A 358 12.73 33.73 -10.48
CA TRP A 358 11.43 34.27 -10.08
C TRP A 358 10.59 34.82 -11.23
N VAL A 359 11.22 34.98 -12.39
CA VAL A 359 10.65 35.49 -13.63
C VAL A 359 11.02 34.51 -14.73
N TYR A 360 10.10 34.25 -15.65
CA TYR A 360 10.42 33.47 -16.84
C TYR A 360 11.14 34.35 -17.86
N GLU A 361 12.41 34.04 -18.12
CA GLU A 361 13.17 34.63 -19.22
C GLU A 361 13.21 33.61 -20.36
N GLN A 362 12.62 33.92 -21.52
CA GLN A 362 12.80 33.09 -22.72
C GLN A 362 14.28 33.13 -23.11
N GLN A 363 14.96 31.98 -23.11
CA GLN A 363 16.26 31.88 -23.76
C GLN A 363 16.07 31.91 -25.28
N GLU A 364 16.91 32.68 -25.98
CA GLU A 364 16.92 32.69 -27.46
C GLU A 364 17.16 31.25 -27.98
N GLY A 365 16.11 30.64 -28.54
CA GLY A 365 16.19 29.33 -29.21
C GLY A 365 15.53 28.15 -28.48
N GLU A 366 14.99 28.33 -27.27
CA GLU A 366 14.18 27.29 -26.61
C GLU A 366 12.70 27.38 -27.02
N GLU A 367 12.14 26.27 -27.54
CA GLU A 367 10.68 26.13 -27.62
C GLU A 367 10.14 26.13 -26.19
N GLY A 368 9.40 27.18 -25.82
CA GLY A 368 8.80 27.30 -24.48
C GLY A 368 7.90 26.10 -24.13
N PRO A 369 7.58 25.90 -22.84
CA PRO A 369 6.90 24.70 -22.35
C PRO A 369 5.62 24.41 -23.14
N SER A 370 5.59 23.26 -23.81
CA SER A 370 4.50 22.81 -24.69
C SER A 370 3.36 22.19 -23.88
N HIS A 371 2.59 23.03 -23.18
CA HIS A 371 1.32 22.60 -22.57
C HIS A 371 0.13 23.27 -23.25
N GLY A 372 -0.78 22.44 -23.75
CA GLY A 372 -1.85 22.74 -24.72
C GLY A 372 -3.04 23.58 -24.24
N SER A 373 -2.81 24.71 -23.57
CA SER A 373 -3.82 25.77 -23.36
C SER A 373 -3.16 27.13 -23.58
N ALA A 374 -3.94 28.13 -24.03
CA ALA A 374 -3.49 29.45 -24.50
C ALA A 374 -2.19 29.97 -23.85
N ARG A 375 -1.25 30.43 -24.69
CA ARG A 375 0.04 31.06 -24.32
C ARG A 375 -0.16 32.25 -23.37
N GLU A 376 -0.35 31.99 -22.08
CA GLU A 376 -0.14 32.99 -21.04
C GLU A 376 1.36 33.06 -20.78
N THR A 377 1.95 34.25 -20.95
CA THR A 377 3.30 34.52 -20.49
C THR A 377 3.37 34.22 -18.98
N PRO A 378 4.33 33.42 -18.51
CA PRO A 378 4.43 33.11 -17.08
C PRO A 378 4.51 34.40 -16.27
N ARG A 379 3.74 34.45 -15.18
CA ARG A 379 3.66 35.65 -14.34
C ARG A 379 4.86 35.69 -13.40
N PRO A 380 5.31 36.86 -12.96
CA PRO A 380 6.23 36.95 -11.84
C PRO A 380 5.61 36.31 -10.58
N ALA A 381 6.45 35.90 -9.64
CA ALA A 381 5.99 35.40 -8.36
C ALA A 381 5.33 36.48 -7.47
N GLU A 382 4.51 36.03 -6.52
CA GLU A 382 3.84 36.86 -5.52
C GLU A 382 4.44 36.64 -4.13
N LEU A 383 4.95 37.69 -3.51
CA LEU A 383 5.61 37.72 -2.19
C LEU A 383 4.99 38.78 -1.26
N SER A 384 3.79 39.29 -1.57
CA SER A 384 3.13 40.30 -0.73
C SER A 384 2.95 39.80 0.71
N GLY A 385 3.38 40.64 1.65
CA GLY A 385 3.33 40.33 3.08
C GLY A 385 4.26 39.21 3.54
N ALA A 386 5.13 38.67 2.67
CA ALA A 386 6.08 37.64 3.06
C ALA A 386 7.16 38.17 4.02
N ASN A 387 7.64 37.30 4.91
CA ASN A 387 8.79 37.58 5.75
C ASN A 387 10.07 37.12 5.04
N LEU A 388 10.88 38.08 4.60
CA LEU A 388 12.14 37.90 3.87
C LEU A 388 13.34 38.37 4.72
N GLN A 389 13.20 38.36 6.05
CA GLN A 389 14.26 38.80 6.94
C GLN A 389 15.49 37.91 6.81
N GLY A 390 16.67 38.49 6.57
CA GLY A 390 17.92 37.74 6.45
C GLY A 390 18.01 36.81 5.24
N VAL A 391 17.10 36.92 4.27
CA VAL A 391 17.11 36.09 3.05
C VAL A 391 18.33 36.43 2.19
N ASP A 392 18.92 35.43 1.53
CA ASP A 392 19.99 35.65 0.54
C ASP A 392 19.42 35.60 -0.88
N LEU A 393 19.27 36.77 -1.50
CA LEU A 393 18.71 37.00 -2.84
C LEU A 393 19.79 37.49 -3.81
N ARG A 394 21.06 37.12 -3.59
CA ARG A 394 22.14 37.55 -4.47
C ARG A 394 21.95 37.04 -5.89
N MET A 395 22.27 37.91 -6.85
CA MET A 395 22.24 37.58 -8.27
C MET A 395 20.88 37.07 -8.78
N THR A 396 19.77 37.35 -8.08
CA THR A 396 18.42 36.96 -8.54
C THR A 396 17.77 38.05 -9.38
N ASN A 397 16.99 37.66 -10.40
CA ASN A 397 16.09 38.56 -11.09
C ASN A 397 14.73 38.62 -10.37
N LEU A 398 14.36 39.80 -9.89
CA LEU A 398 13.10 40.08 -9.16
C LEU A 398 12.16 41.02 -9.94
N ARG A 399 12.39 41.21 -11.24
CA ARG A 399 11.56 42.08 -12.10
C ARG A 399 10.10 41.66 -12.10
N GLY A 400 9.21 42.59 -11.79
CA GLY A 400 7.77 42.36 -11.75
C GLY A 400 7.28 41.48 -10.58
N VAL A 401 8.17 40.99 -9.71
CA VAL A 401 7.79 40.22 -8.52
C VAL A 401 7.06 41.15 -7.54
N SER A 402 5.86 40.77 -7.15
CA SER A 402 5.03 41.57 -6.24
C SER A 402 5.52 41.39 -4.80
N MET A 403 6.00 42.47 -4.17
CA MET A 403 6.61 42.43 -2.83
C MET A 403 5.97 43.44 -1.86
N HIS A 404 4.70 43.79 -2.09
CA HIS A 404 4.02 44.80 -1.26
C HIS A 404 3.91 44.34 0.20
N ARG A 405 4.37 45.18 1.15
CA ARG A 405 4.45 44.88 2.59
C ARG A 405 5.35 43.68 2.96
N ALA A 406 6.22 43.23 2.06
CA ALA A 406 7.22 42.22 2.40
C ALA A 406 8.25 42.80 3.40
N ARG A 407 8.69 41.97 4.35
CA ARG A 407 9.67 42.37 5.38
C ARG A 407 11.08 41.93 4.97
N MET A 408 11.93 42.85 4.52
CA MET A 408 13.28 42.53 3.99
C MET A 408 14.43 42.99 4.89
N ALA A 409 14.22 43.08 6.21
CA ALA A 409 15.29 43.48 7.11
C ALA A 409 16.49 42.52 6.99
N TYR A 410 17.70 43.06 6.80
CA TYR A 410 18.94 42.29 6.64
C TYR A 410 18.99 41.34 5.44
N ALA A 411 18.10 41.49 4.44
CA ALA A 411 18.18 40.72 3.20
C ALA A 411 19.45 41.08 2.42
N ASN A 412 20.11 40.07 1.83
CA ASN A 412 21.26 40.25 0.96
C ASN A 412 20.80 40.37 -0.50
N LEU A 413 20.96 41.56 -1.09
CA LEU A 413 20.50 41.89 -2.44
C LEU A 413 21.66 42.18 -3.41
N GLU A 414 22.89 41.80 -3.05
CA GLU A 414 24.06 42.05 -3.90
C GLU A 414 23.87 41.43 -5.31
N GLY A 415 23.87 42.28 -6.35
CA GLY A 415 23.66 41.86 -7.73
C GLY A 415 22.22 41.50 -8.12
N ALA A 416 21.23 41.70 -7.22
CA ALA A 416 19.83 41.47 -7.55
C ALA A 416 19.29 42.53 -8.52
N ARG A 417 18.47 42.12 -9.50
CA ARG A 417 17.82 43.02 -10.47
C ARG A 417 16.38 43.29 -10.03
N MET A 418 16.04 44.54 -9.70
CA MET A 418 14.71 44.93 -9.19
C MET A 418 13.96 45.98 -10.01
N GLU A 419 14.60 46.65 -10.98
CA GLU A 419 13.96 47.69 -11.80
C GLU A 419 13.22 47.10 -13.00
N GLU A 420 12.05 47.64 -13.36
CA GLU A 420 11.18 47.19 -14.47
C GLU A 420 11.91 46.77 -15.76
#